data_AF-A0A9D8PNN3-F1
#
_entry.id   AF-A0A9D8PNN3-F1
#
_cell.length_a   1.000
_cell.length_b   1.000
_cell.length_c   1.000
_cell.angle_alpha   90.00
_cell.angle_beta   90.00
_cell.angle_gamma   90.00
#
_symmetry.space_group_name_H-M   'P 1'
#
loop_
_entity.id
_entity.type
_entity.pdbx_description
1 polymer ?
#
loop_
_entity_poly.entity_id
_entity_poly.type
_entity_poly.pdbx_seq_one_letter_code
_entity_poly.pdbx_strand_id
1 'polypeptide(L)'
;MIKKNRWLFIILTIAVSASLSLITGCGKTKAPDFEADYDVIIIGGGMGGLSAGAHLASNGLKVLLLEQHHKVGGCATNFTRGDFVFETSLHEMAGGGPRTEDGALRRLMTLCGVYDKVETYQLPELYRSIYPGGVDVTLPSTWEG
;
A
#
# COMPACT_ATOMS: atom_id res chain seq x y z
N MET A 1 17.30 -52.57 -24.64
CA MET A 1 16.57 -52.14 -25.86
C MET A 1 15.60 -50.97 -25.57
N ILE A 2 16.00 -49.93 -24.80
CA ILE A 2 15.09 -48.87 -24.25
C ILE A 2 15.68 -47.45 -24.43
N LYS A 3 16.27 -47.12 -25.59
CA LYS A 3 16.82 -45.76 -25.83
C LYS A 3 16.15 -44.98 -26.98
N LYS A 4 15.48 -45.64 -27.92
CA LYS A 4 14.92 -44.96 -29.11
C LYS A 4 13.63 -44.15 -28.84
N ASN A 5 12.91 -44.40 -27.75
CA ASN A 5 11.58 -43.81 -27.54
C ASN A 5 11.55 -42.62 -26.56
N ARG A 6 12.69 -42.27 -25.94
CA ARG A 6 12.75 -41.20 -24.94
C ARG A 6 12.61 -39.80 -25.56
N TRP A 7 13.09 -39.63 -26.79
CA TRP A 7 12.98 -38.37 -27.53
C TRP A 7 11.56 -38.12 -28.06
N LEU A 8 10.85 -39.16 -28.52
CA LEU A 8 9.44 -39.03 -28.93
C LEU A 8 8.55 -38.64 -27.75
N PHE A 9 8.76 -39.22 -26.56
CA PHE A 9 8.02 -38.87 -25.36
C PHE A 9 8.24 -37.42 -24.93
N ILE A 10 9.49 -36.92 -24.99
CA ILE A 10 9.80 -35.53 -24.64
C ILE A 10 9.16 -34.56 -25.63
N ILE A 11 9.24 -34.85 -26.94
CA ILE A 11 8.63 -34.00 -27.98
C ILE A 11 7.10 -33.98 -27.83
N LEU A 12 6.47 -35.12 -27.56
CA LEU A 12 5.02 -35.20 -27.38
C LEU A 12 4.56 -34.46 -26.10
N THR A 13 5.35 -34.52 -25.03
CA THR A 13 5.06 -33.79 -23.77
C THR A 13 5.18 -32.28 -23.96
N ILE A 14 6.21 -31.81 -24.69
CA ILE A 14 6.37 -30.39 -25.01
C ILE A 14 5.21 -29.91 -25.90
N ALA A 15 4.85 -30.69 -26.94
CA ALA A 15 3.76 -30.33 -27.85
C ALA A 15 2.39 -30.26 -27.15
N VAL A 16 2.10 -31.17 -26.20
CA VAL A 16 0.86 -31.13 -25.42
C VAL A 16 0.85 -29.95 -24.45
N SER A 17 1.98 -29.60 -23.84
CA SER A 17 2.08 -28.42 -22.95
C SER A 17 1.92 -27.09 -23.70
N ALA A 18 2.47 -26.96 -24.90
CA ALA A 18 2.31 -25.77 -25.74
C ALA A 18 0.86 -25.62 -26.26
N SER A 19 0.17 -26.73 -26.47
CA SER A 19 -1.23 -26.75 -26.91
C SER A 19 -2.20 -26.39 -25.78
N LEU A 20 -1.88 -26.75 -24.53
CA LEU A 20 -2.71 -26.40 -23.39
C LEU A 20 -2.69 -24.88 -23.12
N SER A 21 -1.54 -24.22 -23.33
CA SER A 21 -1.40 -22.76 -23.24
C SER A 21 -2.16 -21.97 -24.32
N LEU A 22 -2.51 -22.62 -25.43
CA LEU A 22 -3.33 -22.02 -26.50
C LEU A 22 -4.84 -22.19 -26.25
N ILE A 23 -5.24 -23.24 -25.51
CA ILE A 23 -6.64 -23.52 -25.19
C ILE A 23 -7.09 -22.78 -23.92
N THR A 24 -6.20 -22.59 -22.95
CA THR A 24 -6.37 -21.54 -21.93
C THR A 24 -6.03 -20.21 -22.58
N GLY A 25 -6.92 -19.76 -23.45
CA GLY A 25 -6.82 -18.46 -24.09
C GLY A 25 -6.36 -17.43 -23.07
N CYS A 26 -5.38 -16.62 -23.46
CA CYS A 26 -5.12 -15.34 -22.85
C CYS A 26 -6.45 -14.59 -22.94
N GLY A 27 -7.28 -14.76 -21.92
CA GLY A 27 -8.59 -14.17 -21.83
C GLY A 27 -8.34 -12.67 -21.84
N LYS A 28 -8.49 -12.06 -23.01
CA LYS A 28 -8.82 -10.65 -23.10
C LYS A 28 -10.22 -10.54 -22.51
N THR A 29 -10.34 -10.67 -21.19
CA THR A 29 -11.49 -10.12 -20.49
C THR A 29 -11.52 -8.68 -20.95
N LYS A 30 -12.57 -8.31 -21.69
CA LYS A 30 -12.83 -6.89 -21.97
C LYS A 30 -12.72 -6.22 -20.60
N ALA A 31 -11.77 -5.28 -20.45
CA ALA A 31 -11.78 -4.42 -19.28
C ALA A 31 -13.22 -3.87 -19.16
N PRO A 32 -13.75 -3.69 -17.94
CA PRO A 32 -15.09 -3.15 -17.79
C PRO A 32 -15.23 -1.91 -18.67
N ASP A 33 -16.38 -1.71 -19.32
CA ASP A 33 -16.67 -0.47 -20.06
C ASP A 33 -16.72 0.67 -19.04
N PHE A 34 -15.55 1.14 -18.62
CA PHE A 34 -15.38 2.42 -17.97
C PHE A 34 -15.45 3.46 -19.09
N GLU A 35 -16.18 4.55 -18.86
CA GLU A 35 -15.93 5.77 -19.63
C GLU A 35 -14.44 6.10 -19.50
N ALA A 36 -13.68 5.84 -20.56
CA ALA A 36 -12.23 5.95 -20.61
C ALA A 36 -11.76 7.43 -20.70
N ASP A 37 -12.55 8.34 -20.17
CA ASP A 37 -12.28 9.76 -20.13
C ASP A 37 -11.90 10.12 -18.69
N TYR A 38 -10.60 10.16 -18.39
CA TYR A 38 -10.05 10.57 -17.10
C TYR A 38 -9.02 11.67 -17.36
N ASP A 39 -9.03 12.71 -16.54
CA ASP A 39 -8.04 13.78 -16.62
C ASP A 39 -6.67 13.29 -16.15
N VAL A 40 -6.65 12.40 -15.15
CA VAL A 40 -5.43 11.88 -14.52
C VAL A 40 -5.57 10.40 -14.22
N ILE A 41 -4.52 9.64 -14.57
CA ILE A 41 -4.37 8.24 -14.17
C ILE A 41 -3.19 8.12 -13.20
N ILE A 42 -3.42 7.55 -12.03
CA ILE A 42 -2.42 7.28 -10.98
C ILE A 42 -2.20 5.78 -10.90
N ILE A 43 -0.94 5.37 -10.99
CA ILE A 43 -0.52 3.97 -10.84
C ILE A 43 0.17 3.81 -9.48
N GLY A 44 -0.46 3.02 -8.59
CA GLY A 44 -0.01 2.75 -7.23
C GLY A 44 -0.90 3.45 -6.18
N GLY A 45 -1.51 2.65 -5.32
CA GLY A 45 -2.32 3.05 -4.17
C GLY A 45 -1.51 3.17 -2.87
N GLY A 46 -0.25 3.60 -2.94
CA GLY A 46 0.53 3.99 -1.77
C GLY A 46 0.14 5.39 -1.25
N MET A 47 0.71 5.82 -0.12
CA MET A 47 0.41 7.14 0.47
C MET A 47 0.57 8.31 -0.51
N GLY A 48 1.61 8.29 -1.35
CA GLY A 48 1.82 9.30 -2.39
C GLY A 48 0.71 9.31 -3.46
N GLY A 49 0.34 8.14 -3.99
CA GLY A 49 -0.72 8.04 -5.00
C GLY A 49 -2.10 8.38 -4.46
N LEU A 50 -2.40 7.93 -3.24
CA LEU A 50 -3.67 8.24 -2.55
C LEU A 50 -3.79 9.74 -2.23
N SER A 51 -2.73 10.36 -1.69
CA SER A 51 -2.75 11.80 -1.38
C SER A 51 -2.82 12.66 -2.65
N ALA A 52 -2.05 12.33 -3.68
CA ALA A 52 -2.15 13.02 -4.97
C ALA A 52 -3.54 12.86 -5.59
N GLY A 53 -4.10 11.65 -5.58
CA GLY A 53 -5.43 11.36 -6.11
C GLY A 53 -6.53 12.10 -5.36
N ALA A 54 -6.48 12.10 -4.01
CA ALA A 54 -7.41 12.85 -3.18
C ALA A 54 -7.34 14.36 -3.46
N HIS A 55 -6.12 14.90 -3.55
CA HIS A 55 -5.94 16.33 -3.83
C HIS A 55 -6.46 16.71 -5.22
N LEU A 56 -6.12 15.95 -6.26
CA LEU A 56 -6.58 16.23 -7.63
C LEU A 56 -8.10 16.06 -7.76
N ALA A 57 -8.67 15.01 -7.18
CA ALA A 57 -10.11 14.79 -7.15
C ALA A 57 -10.85 15.92 -6.40
N SER A 58 -10.29 16.42 -5.29
CA SER A 58 -10.87 17.56 -4.57
C SER A 58 -10.87 18.87 -5.37
N ASN A 59 -10.01 18.96 -6.39
CA ASN A 59 -9.94 20.08 -7.33
C ASN A 59 -10.80 19.84 -8.60
N GLY A 60 -11.66 18.81 -8.60
CA GLY A 60 -12.65 18.56 -9.66
C GLY A 60 -12.16 17.72 -10.84
N LEU A 61 -10.95 17.17 -10.78
CA LEU A 61 -10.42 16.29 -11.83
C LEU A 61 -11.02 14.87 -11.73
N LYS A 62 -11.33 14.26 -12.88
CA LYS A 62 -11.74 12.85 -12.97
C LYS A 62 -10.51 11.95 -12.90
N VAL A 63 -10.22 11.45 -11.70
CA VAL A 63 -9.01 10.65 -11.41
C VAL A 63 -9.31 9.15 -11.43
N LEU A 64 -8.51 8.38 -12.18
CA LEU A 64 -8.43 6.93 -12.08
C LEU A 64 -7.20 6.53 -11.27
N LEU A 65 -7.38 5.82 -10.15
CA LEU A 65 -6.27 5.23 -9.39
C LEU A 65 -6.28 3.71 -9.56
N LEU A 66 -5.15 3.15 -9.97
CA LEU A 66 -4.94 1.72 -10.17
C LEU A 66 -3.95 1.19 -9.15
N GLU A 67 -4.33 0.15 -8.41
CA GLU A 67 -3.45 -0.58 -7.49
C GLU A 67 -3.44 -2.06 -7.90
N GLN A 68 -2.24 -2.64 -7.99
CA GLN A 68 -2.08 -4.05 -8.37
C GLN A 68 -2.44 -5.00 -7.21
N HIS A 69 -2.28 -4.52 -5.99
CA HIS A 69 -2.54 -5.27 -4.78
C HIS A 69 -4.04 -5.24 -4.46
N HIS A 70 -4.52 -6.25 -3.74
CA HIS A 70 -5.94 -6.32 -3.31
C HIS A 70 -6.31 -5.29 -2.24
N LYS A 71 -5.33 -4.49 -1.80
CA LYS A 71 -5.44 -3.53 -0.71
C LYS A 71 -4.49 -2.36 -0.96
N VAL A 72 -4.96 -1.15 -0.69
CA VAL A 72 -4.16 0.09 -0.74
C VAL A 72 -3.24 0.23 0.47
N GLY A 73 -2.22 1.08 0.35
CA GLY A 73 -1.27 1.41 1.41
C GLY A 73 0.18 1.31 0.96
N GLY A 74 0.49 0.51 -0.07
CA GLY A 74 1.87 0.28 -0.50
C GLY A 74 2.74 -0.20 0.67
N CYS A 75 3.87 0.45 0.93
CA CYS A 75 4.73 0.14 2.09
C CYS A 75 4.05 0.41 3.44
N ALA A 76 3.06 1.30 3.49
CA ALA A 76 2.27 1.64 4.68
C ALA A 76 1.06 0.71 4.88
N THR A 77 1.06 -0.46 4.24
CA THR A 77 0.00 -1.47 4.40
C THR A 77 0.06 -2.11 5.79
N ASN A 78 -1.06 -2.70 6.20
CA ASN A 78 -1.13 -3.57 7.36
C ASN A 78 -1.70 -4.95 6.99
N PHE A 79 -1.42 -5.95 7.81
CA PHE A 79 -1.96 -7.31 7.69
C PHE A 79 -2.55 -7.77 9.03
N THR A 80 -3.50 -8.71 8.95
CA THR A 80 -4.17 -9.26 10.13
C THR A 80 -3.62 -10.66 10.43
N ARG A 81 -3.35 -10.96 11.70
CA ARG A 81 -3.00 -12.30 12.17
C ARG A 81 -3.75 -12.58 13.47
N GLY A 82 -4.74 -13.48 13.40
CA GLY A 82 -5.68 -13.69 14.51
C GLY A 82 -6.48 -12.41 14.76
N ASP A 83 -6.55 -11.99 16.02
CA ASP A 83 -7.28 -10.79 16.43
C ASP A 83 -6.44 -9.50 16.35
N PHE A 84 -5.22 -9.59 15.82
CA PHE A 84 -4.27 -8.47 15.79
C PHE A 84 -4.03 -7.95 14.37
N VAL A 85 -3.93 -6.63 14.24
CA VAL A 85 -3.54 -5.92 13.01
C VAL A 85 -2.12 -5.39 13.19
N PHE A 86 -1.24 -5.70 12.23
CA PHE A 86 0.17 -5.32 12.23
C PHE A 86 0.48 -4.42 11.03
N GLU A 87 1.14 -3.30 11.27
CA GLU A 87 1.68 -2.45 10.20
C GLU A 87 3.02 -3.00 9.71
N THR A 88 3.31 -2.82 8.41
CA THR A 88 4.56 -3.35 7.81
C THR A 88 5.74 -2.40 7.89
N SER A 89 5.54 -1.10 8.15
CA SER A 89 6.63 -0.12 8.10
C SER A 89 6.46 1.10 9.01
N LEU A 90 5.24 1.57 9.23
CA LEU A 90 4.97 2.70 10.12
C LEU A 90 4.85 2.21 11.56
N HIS A 91 5.28 3.06 12.48
CA HIS A 91 5.20 2.80 13.92
C HIS A 91 4.71 4.05 14.68
N GLU A 92 5.02 5.23 14.15
CA GLU A 92 4.49 6.51 14.61
C GLU A 92 4.59 7.54 13.48
N MET A 93 3.86 8.65 13.62
CA MET A 93 3.93 9.77 12.71
C MET A 93 3.98 11.10 13.47
N ALA A 94 4.90 11.98 13.08
CA ALA A 94 5.01 13.31 13.64
C ALA A 94 4.01 14.29 12.97
N GLY A 95 3.51 15.25 13.75
CA GLY A 95 2.77 16.39 13.19
C GLY A 95 1.31 16.13 12.82
N GLY A 96 0.72 15.01 13.26
CA GLY A 96 -0.70 14.71 13.08
C GLY A 96 -1.60 15.00 14.28
N GLY A 97 -1.00 15.21 15.47
CA GLY A 97 -1.72 15.34 16.72
C GLY A 97 -2.44 16.68 16.91
N PRO A 98 -3.29 16.81 17.94
CA PRO A 98 -4.06 18.02 18.23
C PRO A 98 -3.20 19.26 18.50
N ARG A 99 -1.95 19.08 18.96
CA ARG A 99 -1.02 20.16 19.30
C ARG A 99 -0.14 20.62 18.12
N THR A 100 -0.30 20.02 16.94
CA THR A 100 0.52 20.31 15.76
C THR A 100 -0.34 20.93 14.67
N GLU A 101 -0.88 22.12 14.96
CA GLU A 101 -1.82 22.78 14.06
C GLU A 101 -1.19 23.15 12.71
N ASP A 102 0.09 23.47 12.76
CA ASP A 102 0.98 23.78 11.66
C ASP A 102 1.75 22.55 11.14
N GLY A 103 1.51 21.38 11.73
CA GLY A 103 2.16 20.11 11.38
C GLY A 103 1.92 19.72 9.93
N ALA A 104 2.98 19.31 9.23
CA ALA A 104 2.91 18.93 7.82
C ALA A 104 1.90 17.79 7.57
N LEU A 105 1.85 16.81 8.47
CA LEU A 105 0.91 15.70 8.36
C LEU A 105 -0.53 16.14 8.58
N ARG A 106 -0.83 16.94 9.62
CA ARG A 106 -2.17 17.50 9.82
C ARG A 106 -2.63 18.26 8.58
N ARG A 107 -1.79 19.17 8.06
CA ARG A 107 -2.10 19.93 6.83
C ARG A 107 -2.40 19.01 5.64
N LEU A 108 -1.58 17.98 5.42
CA LEU A 108 -1.79 17.03 4.33
C LEU A 108 -3.11 16.26 4.49
N MET A 109 -3.43 15.80 5.71
CA MET A 109 -4.69 15.12 6.01
C MET A 109 -5.90 16.06 5.84
N THR A 110 -5.79 17.32 6.23
CA THR A 110 -6.83 18.34 6.02
C THR A 110 -7.02 18.62 4.53
N LEU A 111 -5.94 18.79 3.76
CA LEU A 111 -5.98 18.98 2.31
C LEU A 111 -6.64 17.80 1.59
N CYS A 112 -6.42 16.58 2.07
CA CYS A 112 -7.05 15.38 1.54
C CYS A 112 -8.49 15.18 2.04
N GLY A 113 -9.00 16.02 2.95
CA GLY A 113 -10.34 15.89 3.53
C GLY A 113 -10.53 14.65 4.40
N VAL A 114 -9.46 14.17 5.04
CA VAL A 114 -9.46 12.95 5.87
C VAL A 114 -9.15 13.21 7.34
N TYR A 115 -8.69 14.40 7.72
CA TYR A 115 -8.30 14.68 9.11
C TYR A 115 -9.41 14.37 10.11
N ASP A 116 -10.62 14.86 9.86
CA ASP A 116 -11.78 14.64 10.76
C ASP A 116 -12.36 13.22 10.69
N LYS A 117 -11.76 12.34 9.88
CA LYS A 117 -12.15 10.92 9.72
C LYS A 117 -11.16 9.97 10.39
N VAL A 118 -10.09 10.50 10.97
CA VAL A 118 -9.02 9.71 11.58
C VAL A 118 -8.90 10.10 13.05
N GLU A 119 -8.94 9.10 13.92
CA GLU A 119 -8.61 9.30 15.33
C GLU A 119 -7.10 9.32 15.51
N THR A 120 -6.58 10.33 16.19
CA THR A 120 -5.14 10.47 16.46
C THR A 120 -4.85 10.20 17.92
N TYR A 121 -3.89 9.33 18.18
CA TYR A 121 -3.42 9.01 19.53
C TYR A 121 -2.04 9.63 19.74
N GLN A 122 -1.94 10.52 20.72
CA GLN A 122 -0.66 11.12 21.10
C GLN A 122 0.13 10.11 21.93
N LEU A 123 1.32 9.75 21.45
CA LEU A 123 2.25 8.93 22.22
C LEU A 123 2.75 9.71 23.45
N PRO A 124 2.85 9.05 24.62
CA PRO A 124 3.28 9.69 25.86
C PRO A 124 4.77 10.09 25.84
N GLU A 125 5.58 9.33 25.10
CA GLU A 125 7.02 9.48 24.98
C GLU A 125 7.37 9.29 23.50
N LEU A 126 8.29 10.10 22.97
CA LEU A 126 8.76 9.95 21.59
C LEU A 126 9.63 8.69 21.45
N TYR A 127 10.46 8.43 22.46
CA TYR A 127 11.33 7.27 22.46
C TYR A 127 11.73 6.90 23.88
N ARG A 128 11.77 5.60 24.19
CA ARG A 128 12.31 5.10 25.45
C ARG A 128 13.21 3.91 25.23
N SER A 129 14.40 3.97 25.80
CA SER A 129 15.38 2.88 25.79
C SER A 129 15.73 2.46 27.20
N ILE A 130 15.55 1.16 27.46
CA ILE A 130 15.87 0.51 28.73
C ILE A 130 17.06 -0.41 28.47
N TYR A 131 18.18 -0.15 29.14
CA TYR A 131 19.40 -0.95 29.02
C TYR A 131 19.63 -1.80 30.27
N PRO A 132 20.31 -2.95 30.15
CA PRO A 132 20.78 -3.72 31.31
C PRO A 132 21.59 -2.86 32.27
N GLY A 133 21.44 -3.08 33.57
CA GLY A 133 22.12 -2.28 34.61
C GLY A 133 21.29 -1.09 35.14
N GLY A 134 20.02 -0.99 34.75
CA GLY A 134 19.07 -0.01 35.31
C GLY A 134 19.11 1.37 34.65
N VAL A 135 19.74 1.49 33.48
CA VAL A 135 19.72 2.74 32.71
C VAL A 135 18.43 2.81 31.91
N ASP A 136 17.61 3.81 32.21
CA ASP A 136 16.32 4.09 31.57
C ASP A 136 16.34 5.52 31.02
N VAL A 137 16.31 5.65 29.70
CA VAL A 137 16.38 6.94 29.00
C VAL A 137 15.09 7.15 28.25
N THR A 138 14.38 8.23 28.58
CA THR A 138 13.13 8.63 27.95
C THR A 138 13.29 9.98 27.27
N LEU A 139 12.94 10.03 25.99
CA LEU A 139 12.81 11.24 25.20
C LEU A 139 11.35 11.70 25.23
N PRO A 140 11.03 12.86 25.82
CA PRO A 140 9.66 13.34 25.89
C PRO A 140 9.11 13.63 24.49
N SER A 141 7.80 13.45 24.32
CA SER A 141 7.10 13.73 23.05
C SER A 141 6.88 15.23 22.79
N THR A 142 7.22 16.08 23.75
CA THR A 142 7.06 17.54 23.68
C THR A 142 8.36 18.22 24.08
N TRP A 143 8.68 19.30 23.37
CA TRP A 143 9.78 20.19 23.69
C TRP A 143 9.22 21.53 24.15
N GLU A 144 9.62 22.01 25.34
CA GLU A 144 9.16 23.27 25.95
C GLU A 144 10.22 24.39 25.89
N GLY A 145 11.28 24.22 25.09
CA GLY A 145 12.38 25.19 25.02
C GLY A 145 11.96 26.57 24.54
#